data_AF-A0A3M1QF12-F1
#
_entry.id   AF-A0A3M1QF12-F1
#
_cell.length_a   1.000
_cell.length_b   1.000
_cell.length_c   1.000
_cell.angle_alpha   90.00
_cell.angle_beta   90.00
_cell.angle_gamma   90.00
#
_symmetry.space_group_name_H-M   'P 1'
#
loop_
_entity.id
_entity.type
_entity.pdbx_description
1 polymer ?
#
loop_
_entity_poly.entity_id
_entity_poly.type
_entity_poly.pdbx_seq_one_letter_code
_entity_poly.pdbx_strand_id
1 'polypeptide(L)'
;PPLRQKYEPGESKMRHRFVRRGEPSHLVLRVLDQDVPRANEPFKLVIDGDQEITGVTDPEGKLDIPIPGDAQKGKLYVGEPPDVLEYDLNLGGLEPVSTWKGVQTRLKNMGLACEVTGEDDDQTLDAVNEFLASEGMPGVEQLDDATRKKIEEKHGS
;
A
#
# COMPACT_ATOMS: atom_id res chain seq x y z
N PRO A 1 19.51 -3.74 11.94
CA PRO A 1 19.87 -3.33 13.32
C PRO A 1 19.43 -4.40 14.35
N PRO A 2 20.22 -4.73 15.38
CA PRO A 2 19.80 -5.69 16.40
C PRO A 2 18.71 -5.10 17.30
N LEU A 3 17.67 -5.88 17.56
CA LEU A 3 16.51 -5.51 18.37
C LEU A 3 16.94 -5.25 19.83
N ARG A 4 16.60 -4.06 20.37
CA ARG A 4 16.80 -3.76 21.79
C ARG A 4 15.67 -4.36 22.61
N GLN A 5 15.99 -5.31 23.49
CA GLN A 5 15.05 -5.85 24.45
C GLN A 5 14.70 -4.80 25.51
N LYS A 6 13.40 -4.59 25.73
CA LYS A 6 12.87 -3.77 26.82
C LYS A 6 12.16 -4.68 27.82
N TYR A 7 12.48 -4.52 29.11
CA TYR A 7 11.88 -5.28 30.20
C TYR A 7 10.92 -4.37 30.98
N GLU A 8 9.70 -4.84 31.23
CA GLU A 8 8.73 -4.16 32.09
C GLU A 8 8.21 -5.16 33.15
N PRO A 9 8.31 -4.85 34.46
CA PRO A 9 7.75 -5.71 35.49
C PRO A 9 6.22 -5.51 35.60
N GLY A 10 5.47 -6.62 35.61
CA GLY A 10 4.03 -6.65 35.84
C GLY A 10 3.59 -7.96 36.51
N GLU A 11 2.54 -7.91 37.34
CA GLU A 11 2.00 -9.09 38.03
C GLU A 11 1.41 -10.11 37.04
N SER A 12 1.52 -11.41 37.39
CA SER A 12 1.29 -12.60 36.54
C SER A 12 -0.11 -12.77 35.91
N LYS A 13 -0.98 -11.75 35.97
CA LYS A 13 -2.33 -11.74 35.39
C LYS A 13 -2.61 -10.54 34.48
N MET A 14 -1.65 -9.64 34.23
CA MET A 14 -1.85 -8.58 33.24
C MET A 14 -1.73 -9.14 31.82
N ARG A 15 -2.77 -8.94 31.02
CA ARG A 15 -2.69 -9.09 29.56
C ARG A 15 -2.06 -7.81 29.01
N HIS A 16 -0.79 -7.89 28.60
CA HIS A 16 -0.14 -6.79 27.90
C HIS A 16 -0.64 -6.76 26.45
N ARG A 17 -1.33 -5.69 26.05
CA ARG A 17 -1.59 -5.40 24.63
C ARG A 17 -0.37 -4.68 24.08
N PHE A 18 0.56 -5.43 23.50
CA PHE A 18 1.64 -4.85 22.73
C PHE A 18 1.08 -4.40 21.38
N VAL A 19 0.88 -3.10 21.22
CA VAL A 19 0.67 -2.50 19.89
C VAL A 19 2.05 -2.18 19.36
N ARG A 20 2.47 -2.84 18.27
CA ARG A 20 3.61 -2.37 17.50
C ARG A 20 3.19 -1.01 16.95
N ARG A 21 3.71 0.08 17.52
CA ARG A 21 3.58 1.41 16.92
C ARG A 21 4.25 1.30 15.57
N GLY A 22 3.45 1.11 14.53
CA GLY A 22 3.94 0.91 13.17
C GLY A 22 4.89 2.05 12.84
N GLU A 23 6.07 1.72 12.32
CA GLU A 23 6.90 2.74 11.69
C GLU A 23 6.01 3.44 10.63
N PRO A 24 6.04 4.79 10.54
CA PRO A 24 5.25 5.49 9.54
C PRO A 24 5.55 4.89 8.16
N SER A 25 4.49 4.52 7.44
CA SER A 25 4.59 3.97 6.09
C SER A 25 4.53 5.11 5.08
N HIS A 26 5.11 4.95 3.89
CA HIS A 26 5.08 6.00 2.88
C HIS A 26 3.97 5.71 1.86
N LEU A 27 3.08 6.68 1.66
CA LEU A 27 2.11 6.65 0.57
C LEU A 27 2.73 7.33 -0.64
N VAL A 28 3.01 6.54 -1.68
CA VAL A 28 3.58 7.01 -2.95
C VAL A 28 2.57 6.81 -4.07
N LEU A 29 2.05 7.90 -4.62
CA LEU A 29 1.04 7.88 -5.69
C LEU A 29 1.40 8.89 -6.77
N ARG A 30 0.96 8.64 -8.02
CA ARG A 30 1.00 9.61 -9.11
C ARG A 30 -0.41 9.90 -9.59
N VAL A 31 -0.79 11.17 -9.60
CA VAL A 31 -2.13 11.64 -9.94
C VAL A 31 -2.13 12.11 -11.39
N LEU A 32 -2.98 11.48 -12.20
CA LEU A 32 -3.16 11.77 -13.62
C LEU A 32 -4.62 12.14 -13.89
N ASP A 33 -4.84 13.06 -14.82
CA ASP A 33 -6.12 13.39 -15.42
C ASP A 33 -5.99 13.28 -16.94
N GLN A 34 -6.73 12.36 -17.56
CA GLN A 34 -6.62 12.05 -19.00
C GLN A 34 -5.16 11.85 -19.47
N ASP A 35 -4.38 11.06 -18.72
CA ASP A 35 -2.94 10.82 -18.91
C ASP A 35 -2.01 12.03 -18.72
N VAL A 36 -2.56 13.19 -18.32
CA VAL A 36 -1.79 14.40 -17.99
C VAL A 36 -1.52 14.43 -16.48
N PRO A 37 -0.26 14.56 -16.03
CA PRO A 37 0.04 14.67 -14.61
C PRO A 37 -0.52 15.96 -14.01
N ARG A 38 -1.20 15.85 -12.88
CA ARG A 38 -1.69 16.97 -12.07
C ARG A 38 -0.53 17.56 -11.27
N ALA A 39 0.33 18.30 -11.96
CA ALA A 39 1.60 18.80 -11.46
C ALA A 39 1.47 20.10 -10.67
N ASN A 40 2.17 20.23 -9.54
CA ASN A 40 2.18 21.42 -8.70
C ASN A 40 0.80 21.85 -8.18
N GLU A 41 -0.08 20.88 -7.93
CA GLU A 41 -1.42 21.15 -7.45
C GLU A 41 -1.57 20.86 -5.97
N PRO A 42 -2.34 21.69 -5.23
CA PRO A 42 -2.59 21.42 -3.83
C PRO A 42 -3.37 20.13 -3.67
N PHE A 43 -3.04 19.36 -2.64
CA PHE A 43 -3.80 18.18 -2.26
C PHE A 43 -4.16 18.20 -0.79
N LYS A 44 -5.22 17.46 -0.46
CA LYS A 44 -5.65 17.15 0.89
C LYS A 44 -5.93 15.65 0.99
N LEU A 45 -5.25 14.96 1.88
CA LEU A 45 -5.51 13.57 2.24
C LEU A 45 -6.19 13.53 3.61
N VAL A 46 -7.36 12.91 3.70
CA VAL A 46 -8.07 12.65 4.96
C VAL A 46 -7.96 11.16 5.27
N ILE A 47 -7.25 10.79 6.31
CA ILE A 47 -7.03 9.41 6.76
C ILE A 47 -7.98 9.11 7.91
N ASP A 48 -8.68 7.98 7.82
CA ASP A 48 -9.61 7.46 8.84
C ASP A 48 -10.67 8.45 9.38
N GLY A 49 -10.86 9.57 8.67
CA GLY A 49 -11.87 10.60 8.94
C GLY A 49 -11.43 11.72 9.89
N ASP A 50 -10.24 11.64 10.47
CA ASP A 50 -9.78 12.58 11.51
C ASP A 50 -8.39 13.17 11.24
N GLN A 51 -7.48 12.43 10.59
CA GLN A 51 -6.15 12.92 10.28
C GLN A 51 -6.09 13.55 8.89
N GLU A 52 -5.74 14.83 8.82
CA GLU A 52 -5.58 15.56 7.56
C GLU A 52 -4.11 15.83 7.26
N ILE A 53 -3.68 15.52 6.03
CA ILE A 53 -2.37 15.88 5.48
C ILE A 53 -2.61 16.73 4.25
N THR A 54 -2.01 17.92 4.21
CA THR A 54 -2.06 18.81 3.05
C THR A 54 -0.68 19.00 2.45
N GLY A 55 -0.63 19.25 1.15
CA GLY A 55 0.62 19.46 0.44
C GLY A 55 0.39 19.89 -1.00
N VAL A 56 1.42 19.77 -1.81
CA VAL A 56 1.39 20.08 -3.25
C VAL A 56 2.04 18.90 -3.98
N THR A 57 1.45 18.45 -5.08
CA THR A 57 2.04 17.42 -5.95
C THR A 57 3.30 17.94 -6.63
N ASP A 58 4.23 17.04 -6.96
CA ASP A 58 5.46 17.43 -7.64
C ASP A 58 5.23 17.74 -9.14
N PRO A 59 6.26 18.15 -9.90
CA PRO A 59 6.16 18.43 -11.33
C PRO A 59 5.69 17.25 -12.20
N GLU A 60 5.74 16.02 -11.69
CA GLU A 60 5.29 14.80 -12.36
C GLU A 60 3.90 14.34 -11.86
N GLY A 61 3.26 15.11 -10.98
CA GLY A 61 1.97 14.79 -10.37
C GLY A 61 2.07 13.76 -9.25
N LYS A 62 3.27 13.54 -8.71
CA LYS A 62 3.54 12.54 -7.67
C LYS A 62 3.39 13.15 -6.27
N LEU A 63 2.95 12.34 -5.33
CA LEU A 63 2.96 12.61 -3.90
C LEU A 63 3.68 11.45 -3.18
N ASP A 64 4.54 11.80 -2.23
CA ASP A 64 5.28 10.88 -1.36
C ASP A 64 5.18 11.44 0.06
N ILE A 65 4.28 10.87 0.86
CA ILE A 65 3.97 11.36 2.20
C ILE A 65 3.96 10.24 3.23
N PRO A 66 4.52 10.48 4.43
CA PRO A 66 4.39 9.53 5.52
C PRO A 66 2.94 9.49 6.02
N ILE A 67 2.39 8.29 6.13
CA ILE A 67 1.08 8.00 6.71
C ILE A 67 1.24 7.09 7.94
N PRO A 68 0.28 7.09 8.87
CA PRO A 68 0.26 6.11 9.96
C PRO A 68 0.30 4.68 9.41
N GLY A 69 1.14 3.81 9.96
CA GLY A 69 1.27 2.42 9.49
C GLY A 69 0.04 1.54 9.77
N ASP A 70 -0.91 2.04 10.56
CA ASP A 70 -2.21 1.42 10.84
C ASP A 70 -3.37 2.08 10.08
N ALA A 71 -3.10 3.07 9.23
CA ALA A 71 -4.11 3.76 8.41
C ALA A 71 -4.96 2.74 7.64
N GLN A 72 -6.30 2.89 7.70
CA GLN A 72 -7.22 1.94 7.03
C GLN A 72 -7.84 2.50 5.76
N LYS A 73 -8.20 3.77 5.75
CA LYS A 73 -8.84 4.41 4.61
C LYS A 73 -8.32 5.83 4.45
N GLY A 74 -8.28 6.28 3.21
CA GLY A 74 -7.91 7.64 2.86
C GLY A 74 -8.90 8.22 1.86
N LYS A 75 -9.16 9.52 1.94
CA LYS A 75 -9.79 10.30 0.86
C LYS A 75 -8.80 11.34 0.38
N LEU A 76 -8.35 11.22 -0.86
CA LEU A 76 -7.44 12.16 -1.49
C LEU A 76 -8.22 13.13 -2.37
N TYR A 77 -8.02 14.42 -2.13
CA TYR A 77 -8.52 15.54 -2.91
C TYR A 77 -7.34 16.22 -3.58
N VAL A 78 -7.38 16.45 -4.89
CA VAL A 78 -6.30 17.12 -5.64
C VAL A 78 -6.88 18.24 -6.49
N GLY A 79 -6.27 19.43 -6.42
CA GLY A 79 -6.69 20.63 -7.13
C GLY A 79 -7.46 21.62 -6.25
N GLU A 80 -7.93 22.70 -6.86
CA GLU A 80 -8.76 23.72 -6.21
C GLU A 80 -10.09 23.88 -6.96
N PRO A 81 -11.18 24.29 -6.28
CA PRO A 81 -12.45 24.54 -6.94
C PRO A 81 -12.31 25.49 -8.15
N PRO A 82 -12.99 25.20 -9.28
CA PRO A 82 -14.00 24.16 -9.46
C PRO A 82 -13.46 22.77 -9.85
N ASP A 83 -12.15 22.61 -9.98
CA ASP A 83 -11.51 21.44 -10.58
C ASP A 83 -10.76 20.62 -9.51
N VAL A 84 -11.54 19.85 -8.74
CA VAL A 84 -11.05 18.98 -7.67
C VAL A 84 -11.32 17.53 -8.03
N LEU A 85 -10.27 16.72 -8.02
CA LEU A 85 -10.35 15.26 -8.18
C LEU A 85 -10.44 14.59 -6.81
N GLU A 86 -11.37 13.66 -6.66
CA GLU A 86 -11.61 12.90 -5.43
C GLU A 86 -11.28 11.41 -5.63
N TYR A 87 -10.48 10.84 -4.73
CA TYR A 87 -10.10 9.43 -4.76
C TYR A 87 -10.33 8.78 -3.39
N ASP A 88 -11.08 7.68 -3.37
CA ASP A 88 -11.18 6.79 -2.20
C ASP A 88 -9.99 5.82 -2.21
N LEU A 89 -9.11 5.94 -1.22
CA LEU A 89 -7.95 5.10 -1.00
C LEU A 89 -8.25 4.06 0.07
N ASN A 90 -7.97 2.80 -0.24
CA ASN A 90 -7.96 1.73 0.76
C ASN A 90 -6.53 1.58 1.29
N LEU A 91 -6.22 2.28 2.39
CA LEU A 91 -4.89 2.33 3.01
C LEU A 91 -4.63 1.13 3.94
N GLY A 92 -5.70 0.39 4.28
CA GLY A 92 -5.72 -0.73 5.21
C GLY A 92 -4.63 -1.71 4.93
N GLY A 93 -3.66 -1.67 5.85
CA GLY A 93 -2.38 -2.38 5.87
C GLY A 93 -2.32 -3.46 4.81
N LEU A 94 -1.58 -3.18 3.73
CA LEU A 94 -1.08 -4.22 2.85
C LEU A 94 -0.58 -5.32 3.75
N GLU A 95 -1.29 -6.46 3.78
CA GLU A 95 -0.80 -7.57 4.56
C GLU A 95 0.62 -7.88 4.08
N PRO A 96 1.50 -8.40 4.96
CA PRO A 96 2.86 -8.74 4.56
C PRO A 96 2.84 -9.52 3.24
N VAL A 97 3.79 -9.28 2.34
CA VAL A 97 3.85 -10.03 1.06
C VAL A 97 4.06 -11.54 1.28
N SER A 98 4.38 -11.95 2.52
CA SER A 98 4.38 -13.35 2.94
C SER A 98 2.99 -13.96 3.14
N THR A 99 1.91 -13.17 3.20
CA THR A 99 0.52 -13.66 3.22
C THR A 99 -0.10 -13.61 1.83
N TRP A 100 -1.11 -14.46 1.58
CA TRP A 100 -1.85 -14.46 0.32
C TRP A 100 -2.58 -13.15 0.08
N LYS A 101 -3.26 -12.59 1.09
CA LYS A 101 -3.93 -11.28 0.93
C LYS A 101 -2.92 -10.18 0.60
N GLY A 102 -1.72 -10.24 1.17
CA GLY A 102 -0.67 -9.26 0.91
C GLY A 102 -0.22 -9.27 -0.54
N VAL A 103 -0.10 -10.44 -1.14
CA VAL A 103 0.23 -10.62 -2.57
C VAL A 103 -0.93 -10.18 -3.45
N GLN A 104 -2.13 -10.71 -3.20
CA GLN A 104 -3.33 -10.40 -3.99
C GLN A 104 -3.63 -8.90 -4.01
N THR A 105 -3.50 -8.23 -2.86
CA THR A 105 -3.72 -6.78 -2.76
C THR A 105 -2.68 -6.01 -3.59
N ARG A 106 -1.40 -6.42 -3.59
CA ARG A 106 -0.37 -5.78 -4.41
C ARG A 106 -0.60 -6.02 -5.91
N LEU A 107 -0.93 -7.25 -6.31
CA LEU A 107 -1.26 -7.57 -7.70
C LEU A 107 -2.44 -6.73 -8.19
N LYS A 108 -3.51 -6.66 -7.39
CA LYS A 108 -4.68 -5.84 -7.67
C LYS A 108 -4.33 -4.35 -7.77
N ASN A 109 -3.50 -3.84 -6.86
CA ASN A 109 -3.05 -2.45 -6.89
C ASN A 109 -2.16 -2.13 -8.11
N MET A 110 -1.49 -3.13 -8.69
CA MET A 110 -0.77 -2.99 -9.96
C MET A 110 -1.68 -3.11 -11.20
N GLY A 111 -3.00 -3.23 -11.01
CA GLY A 111 -3.98 -3.31 -12.09
C GLY A 111 -4.24 -4.73 -12.63
N LEU A 112 -3.72 -5.76 -11.97
CA LEU A 112 -3.91 -7.16 -12.38
C LEU A 112 -5.25 -7.69 -11.86
N ALA A 113 -5.84 -8.62 -12.60
CA ALA A 113 -7.16 -9.19 -12.32
C ALA A 113 -7.13 -10.20 -11.15
N CYS A 114 -6.89 -9.72 -9.94
CA CYS A 114 -6.75 -10.54 -8.74
C CYS A 114 -7.78 -10.16 -7.67
N GLU A 115 -8.57 -11.13 -7.20
CA GLU A 115 -9.45 -10.96 -6.04
C GLU A 115 -8.67 -11.20 -4.74
N VAL A 116 -9.01 -10.44 -3.69
CA VAL A 116 -8.34 -10.57 -2.38
C VAL A 116 -9.13 -11.56 -1.51
N THR A 117 -8.94 -12.85 -1.76
CA THR A 117 -9.59 -13.94 -1.02
C THR A 117 -8.83 -14.29 0.26
N GLY A 118 -7.51 -14.17 0.23
CA GLY A 118 -6.59 -14.61 1.28
C GLY A 118 -6.24 -16.09 1.24
N GLU A 119 -6.65 -16.79 0.20
CA GLU A 119 -6.36 -18.20 -0.04
C GLU A 119 -5.41 -18.37 -1.23
N ASP A 120 -4.81 -19.55 -1.34
CA ASP A 120 -4.07 -19.96 -2.54
C ASP A 120 -5.09 -20.43 -3.57
N ASP A 121 -5.41 -19.58 -4.54
CA ASP A 121 -6.38 -19.85 -5.59
C ASP A 121 -5.76 -19.71 -6.99
N ASP A 122 -6.34 -20.42 -7.96
CA ASP A 122 -5.86 -20.44 -9.35
C ASP A 122 -5.83 -19.03 -9.95
N GLN A 123 -6.78 -18.16 -9.55
CA GLN A 123 -6.82 -16.77 -10.00
C GLN A 123 -5.61 -15.96 -9.52
N THR A 124 -5.14 -16.20 -8.30
CA THR A 124 -3.92 -15.58 -7.77
C THR A 124 -2.70 -16.03 -8.55
N LEU A 125 -2.61 -17.33 -8.88
CA LEU A 125 -1.51 -17.85 -9.69
C LEU A 125 -1.51 -17.27 -11.11
N ASP A 126 -2.69 -17.14 -11.72
CA ASP A 126 -2.83 -16.50 -13.03
C ASP A 126 -2.38 -15.03 -13.01
N ALA A 127 -2.81 -14.26 -11.99
CA ALA A 127 -2.38 -12.87 -11.82
C ALA A 127 -0.87 -12.75 -11.56
N VAL A 128 -0.27 -13.70 -10.83
CA VAL A 128 1.19 -13.78 -10.64
C VAL A 128 1.89 -14.03 -11.97
N ASN A 129 1.38 -14.94 -12.80
CA ASN A 129 1.96 -15.24 -14.10
C ASN A 129 1.79 -14.08 -15.09
N GLU A 130 0.69 -13.34 -15.02
CA GLU A 130 0.49 -12.11 -15.77
C GLU A 130 1.49 -11.02 -15.35
N PHE A 131 1.71 -10.85 -14.05
CA PHE A 131 2.76 -9.97 -13.53
C PHE A 131 4.14 -10.36 -14.06
N LEU A 132 4.52 -11.63 -13.95
CA LEU A 132 5.82 -12.12 -14.42
C LEU A 132 5.98 -11.93 -15.94
N ALA A 133 4.92 -12.16 -16.71
CA ALA A 133 4.92 -11.88 -18.14
C ALA A 133 5.14 -10.39 -18.45
N SER A 134 4.50 -9.48 -17.69
CA SER A 134 4.71 -8.04 -17.82
C SER A 134 6.16 -7.61 -17.50
N GLU A 135 6.85 -8.37 -16.65
CA GLU A 135 8.25 -8.18 -16.28
C GLU A 135 9.24 -8.93 -17.19
N GLY A 136 8.74 -9.68 -18.18
CA GLY A 136 9.56 -10.49 -19.09
C GLY A 136 10.20 -11.73 -18.44
N MET A 137 9.61 -12.22 -17.34
CA MET A 137 10.06 -13.37 -16.58
C MET A 137 9.25 -14.64 -16.93
N PRO A 138 9.84 -15.84 -16.81
CA PRO A 138 9.09 -17.08 -16.97
C PRO A 138 8.04 -17.21 -15.87
N GLY A 139 6.86 -17.74 -16.22
CA GLY A 139 5.81 -18.05 -15.26
C GLY A 139 6.23 -19.15 -14.28
N VAL A 140 5.49 -19.25 -13.18
CA VAL A 140 5.68 -20.21 -12.11
C VAL A 140 4.42 -21.07 -11.92
N GLU A 141 4.62 -22.31 -11.48
CA GLU A 141 3.53 -23.20 -11.08
C GLU A 141 3.05 -22.93 -9.65
N GLN A 142 3.90 -22.31 -8.82
CA GLN A 142 3.59 -21.95 -7.43
C GLN A 142 4.31 -20.65 -7.07
N LEU A 143 3.67 -19.84 -6.22
CA LEU A 143 4.25 -18.58 -5.77
C LEU A 143 5.43 -18.81 -4.81
N ASP A 144 6.63 -18.44 -5.26
CA ASP A 144 7.86 -18.53 -4.47
C ASP A 144 8.28 -17.20 -3.83
N ASP A 145 9.25 -17.26 -2.92
CA ASP A 145 9.76 -16.08 -2.21
C ASP A 145 10.43 -15.07 -3.15
N ALA A 146 11.03 -15.53 -4.24
CA ALA A 146 11.65 -14.67 -5.24
C ALA A 146 10.61 -13.80 -5.96
N THR A 147 9.48 -14.40 -6.34
CA THR A 147 8.35 -13.73 -6.98
C THR A 147 7.65 -12.78 -6.01
N ARG A 148 7.46 -13.19 -4.75
CA ARG A 148 6.91 -12.31 -3.69
C ARG A 148 7.75 -11.04 -3.53
N LYS A 149 9.06 -11.18 -3.43
CA LYS A 149 9.97 -10.04 -3.32
C LYS A 149 9.90 -9.13 -4.54
N LYS A 150 9.79 -9.69 -5.74
CA LYS A 150 9.65 -8.92 -6.98
C LYS A 150 8.34 -8.11 -7.02
N ILE A 151 7.24 -8.71 -6.58
CA ILE A 151 5.93 -8.03 -6.43
C ILE A 151 6.04 -6.87 -5.44
N GLU A 152 6.70 -7.10 -4.29
CA GLU A 152 6.94 -6.06 -3.29
C GLU A 152 7.82 -4.91 -3.83
N GLU A 153 8.92 -5.25 -4.50
CA GLU A 153 9.82 -4.28 -5.14
C GLU A 153 9.11 -3.43 -6.21
N LYS A 154 8.17 -4.02 -6.96
CA LYS A 154 7.44 -3.35 -8.05
C LYS A 154 6.24 -2.54 -7.60
N HIS A 155 5.53 -3.01 -6.58
CA HIS A 155 4.41 -2.29 -6.00
C HIS A 155 4.86 -1.01 -5.27
N GLY A 156 6.09 -1.01 -4.72
CA GLY A 156 6.59 0.09 -3.89
C GLY A 156 6.16 -0.13 -2.43
N SER A 157 7.13 -0.09 -1.52
CA SER A 157 7.00 -0.53 -0.12
C SER A 157 5.88 0.14 0.67
#